data_AF-A0A3D1ER27-F1
#
_entry.id   AF-A0A3D1ER27-F1
#
_cell.length_a   1.000
_cell.length_b   1.000
_cell.length_c   1.000
_cell.angle_alpha   90.00
_cell.angle_beta   90.00
_cell.angle_gamma   90.00
#
_symmetry.space_group_name_H-M   'P 1'
#
loop_
_entity.id
_entity.type
_entity.pdbx_description
1 polymer ?
#
loop_
_entity_poly.entity_id
_entity_poly.type
_entity_poly.pdbx_seq_one_letter_code
_entity_poly.pdbx_strand_id
1 'polypeptide(L)'
;RIQPLMRKLEAIEKKIAGIERELARSEKHPDRYDPEDIEVRKEELAGLVELLGEKPQELRDRLQVIRTVFDEYEQGKRDLSGGNLRLVVSIAKKYRNRGLPFLDIIQEGNTGLMRAVDKYEYRRGYKF
;
A
#
# COMPACT_ATOMS: atom_id res chain seq x y z
N ARG A 1 4.11 -2.91 8.64
CA ARG A 1 3.62 -3.51 7.37
C ARG A 1 3.60 -2.41 6.31
N ILE A 2 4.11 -2.66 5.11
CA ILE A 2 4.33 -1.60 4.09
C ILE A 2 3.00 -1.17 3.42
N GLN A 3 2.06 -2.09 3.20
CA GLN A 3 0.74 -1.80 2.62
C GLN A 3 -0.04 -0.65 3.30
N PRO A 4 -0.21 -0.62 4.65
CA PRO A 4 -0.85 0.51 5.32
C PRO A 4 -0.16 1.86 5.09
N LEU A 5 1.17 1.87 4.97
CA LEU A 5 1.92 3.09 4.72
C LEU A 5 1.70 3.59 3.29
N MET A 6 1.72 2.67 2.30
CA MET A 6 1.40 3.01 0.91
C MET A 6 0.01 3.63 0.77
N ARG A 7 -1.01 3.03 1.40
CA ARG A 7 -2.38 3.58 1.39
C ARG A 7 -2.46 4.98 1.99
N LYS A 8 -1.72 5.24 3.07
CA LYS A 8 -1.66 6.57 3.69
C LYS A 8 -1.03 7.59 2.75
N LEU A 9 0.09 7.25 2.11
CA LEU A 9 0.77 8.12 1.15
C LEU A 9 -0.12 8.45 -0.05
N GLU A 10 -0.83 7.46 -0.59
CA GLU A 10 -1.78 7.67 -1.69
C GLU A 10 -2.99 8.53 -1.27
N ALA A 11 -3.46 8.40 -0.03
CA ALA A 11 -4.53 9.23 0.49
C ALA A 11 -4.10 10.70 0.61
N ILE A 12 -2.86 10.94 1.05
CA ILE A 12 -2.27 12.27 1.15
C ILE A 12 -2.11 12.89 -0.24
N GLU A 13 -1.56 12.15 -1.21
CA GLU A 13 -1.42 12.61 -2.59
C GLU A 13 -2.77 12.97 -3.20
N LYS A 14 -3.79 12.13 -3.04
CA LYS A 14 -5.15 12.40 -3.50
C LYS A 14 -5.74 13.66 -2.88
N LYS A 15 -5.48 13.90 -1.59
CA LYS A 15 -5.95 15.08 -0.87
C LYS A 15 -5.30 16.34 -1.44
N ILE A 16 -3.97 16.34 -1.57
CA ILE A 16 -3.19 17.44 -2.16
C ILE A 16 -3.68 17.74 -3.58
N ALA A 17 -3.77 16.72 -4.43
CA ALA A 17 -4.24 16.85 -5.80
C ALA A 17 -5.70 17.33 -5.89
N GLY A 18 -6.52 17.03 -4.88
CA GLY A 18 -7.89 17.55 -4.75
C GLY A 18 -7.90 19.05 -4.47
N ILE A 19 -7.12 19.48 -3.49
CA ILE A 19 -6.99 20.90 -3.12
C ILE A 19 -6.42 21.72 -4.29
N GLU A 20 -5.34 21.26 -4.94
CA GLU A 20 -4.76 21.92 -6.12
C GLU A 20 -5.78 22.08 -7.25
N ARG A 21 -6.63 21.06 -7.47
CA ARG A 21 -7.69 21.11 -8.49
C ARG A 21 -8.79 22.12 -8.15
N GLU A 22 -9.14 22.26 -6.87
CA GLU A 22 -10.14 23.24 -6.43
C GLU A 22 -9.60 24.66 -6.52
N LEU A 23 -8.34 24.89 -6.11
CA LEU A 23 -7.65 26.18 -6.27
C LEU A 23 -7.53 26.58 -7.75
N ALA A 24 -7.14 25.65 -8.62
CA ALA A 24 -7.07 25.92 -10.06
C ALA A 24 -8.45 26.20 -10.71
N ARG A 25 -9.55 25.74 -10.11
CA ARG A 25 -10.91 26.04 -10.56
C ARG A 25 -11.38 27.40 -10.05
N SER A 26 -11.03 27.76 -8.82
CA SER A 26 -11.39 29.07 -8.27
C SER A 26 -10.68 30.22 -8.99
N GLU A 27 -9.44 30.01 -9.43
CA GLU A 27 -8.73 30.98 -10.29
C GLU A 27 -9.44 31.22 -11.63
N LYS A 28 -10.10 30.20 -12.19
CA LYS A 28 -10.81 30.30 -13.47
C LYS A 28 -12.23 30.87 -13.36
N HIS A 29 -12.86 30.71 -12.20
CA HIS A 29 -14.24 31.12 -11.94
C HIS A 29 -14.35 31.81 -10.57
N PRO A 30 -13.69 32.96 -10.36
CA PRO A 30 -13.58 33.60 -9.05
C PRO A 30 -14.95 34.04 -8.49
N ASP A 31 -15.95 34.22 -9.34
CA ASP A 31 -17.33 34.54 -8.99
C ASP A 31 -18.09 33.40 -8.29
N ARG A 32 -17.60 32.17 -8.38
CA ARG A 32 -18.26 30.96 -7.85
C ARG A 32 -17.72 30.48 -6.50
N TYR A 33 -16.70 31.14 -5.96
CA TYR A 33 -15.99 30.70 -4.77
C TYR A 33 -15.89 31.84 -3.77
N ASP A 34 -16.09 31.53 -2.49
CA ASP A 34 -15.85 32.48 -1.41
C ASP A 34 -14.33 32.68 -1.23
N PRO A 35 -13.82 33.93 -1.20
CA PRO A 35 -12.41 34.19 -0.91
C PRO A 35 -11.92 33.56 0.39
N GLU A 36 -12.74 33.50 1.45
CA GLU A 36 -12.37 32.90 2.74
C GLU A 36 -12.16 31.39 2.59
N ASP A 37 -13.03 30.71 1.84
CA ASP A 37 -12.92 29.27 1.52
C ASP A 37 -11.67 28.93 0.70
N ILE A 38 -11.20 29.86 -0.14
CA ILE A 38 -9.97 29.71 -0.92
C ILE A 38 -8.76 29.82 -0.02
N GLU A 39 -8.74 30.80 0.89
CA GLU A 39 -7.61 31.00 1.81
C GLU A 39 -7.46 29.82 2.78
N VAL A 40 -8.56 29.31 3.34
CA VAL A 40 -8.53 28.10 4.19
C VAL A 40 -7.90 26.91 3.45
N ARG A 41 -8.21 26.73 2.16
CA ARG A 41 -7.63 25.65 1.34
C ARG A 41 -6.15 25.87 1.05
N LYS A 42 -5.72 27.11 0.83
CA LYS A 42 -4.30 27.43 0.65
C LYS A 42 -3.52 27.16 1.93
N GLU A 43 -4.05 27.54 3.09
CA GLU A 43 -3.46 27.24 4.39
C GLU A 43 -3.36 25.72 4.63
N GLU A 44 -4.42 24.97 4.30
CA GLU A 44 -4.40 23.51 4.40
C GLU A 44 -3.33 22.88 3.50
N LEU A 45 -3.22 23.34 2.25
CA LEU A 45 -2.17 22.88 1.33
C LEU A 45 -0.77 23.22 1.85
N ALA A 46 -0.57 24.45 2.34
CA ALA A 46 0.69 24.89 2.91
C ALA A 46 1.11 24.04 4.11
N GLY A 47 0.18 23.77 5.03
CA GLY A 47 0.43 22.92 6.19
C GLY A 47 0.76 21.47 5.81
N LEU A 48 0.11 20.92 4.77
CA LEU A 48 0.43 19.58 4.25
C LEU A 48 1.83 19.54 3.62
N VAL A 49 2.19 20.56 2.84
CA VAL A 49 3.52 20.67 2.21
C VAL A 49 4.61 20.83 3.27
N GLU A 50 4.37 21.64 4.30
CA GLU A 50 5.29 21.81 5.42
C GLU A 50 5.51 20.51 6.19
N LEU A 51 4.43 19.79 6.51
CA LEU A 51 4.51 18.49 7.20
C LEU A 51 5.30 17.44 6.42
N LEU A 52 5.17 17.45 5.08
CA LEU A 52 5.85 16.50 4.20
C LEU A 52 7.28 16.91 3.87
N GLY A 53 7.61 18.20 4.01
CA GLY A 53 8.91 18.77 3.65
C GLY A 53 9.21 18.76 2.15
N GLU A 54 8.19 18.56 1.30
CA GLU A 54 8.35 18.40 -0.14
C GLU A 54 7.23 19.10 -0.90
N LYS A 55 7.55 19.61 -2.10
CA LYS A 55 6.53 20.20 -2.96
C LYS A 55 5.61 19.10 -3.52
N PRO A 56 4.34 19.42 -3.85
CA PRO A 56 3.40 18.45 -4.40
C PRO A 56 3.91 17.67 -5.61
N GLN A 57 4.66 18.34 -6.50
CA GLN A 57 5.22 17.69 -7.68
C GLN A 57 6.32 16.68 -7.33
N GLU A 58 7.23 17.04 -6.42
CA GLU A 58 8.31 16.17 -5.96
C GLU A 58 7.74 14.93 -5.25
N LEU A 59 6.69 15.14 -4.44
CA LEU A 59 5.94 14.05 -3.81
C LEU A 59 5.35 13.10 -4.86
N ARG A 60 4.70 13.63 -5.91
CA ARG A 60 4.12 12.82 -6.99
C ARG A 60 5.16 11.97 -7.69
N ASP A 61 6.27 12.59 -8.10
CA ASP A 61 7.36 11.90 -8.81
C ASP A 61 7.96 10.79 -7.93
N ARG A 62 8.18 11.06 -6.64
CA ARG A 62 8.68 10.07 -5.69
C ARG A 62 7.68 8.94 -5.44
N LEU A 63 6.38 9.25 -5.31
CA LEU A 63 5.35 8.24 -5.12
C LEU A 63 5.19 7.34 -6.34
N GLN A 64 5.43 7.85 -7.55
CA GLN A 64 5.45 7.02 -8.75
C GLN A 64 6.54 5.95 -8.67
N VAL A 65 7.77 6.34 -8.28
CA VAL A 65 8.88 5.39 -8.09
C VAL A 65 8.56 4.37 -7.00
N ILE A 66 8.07 4.84 -5.84
CA ILE A 66 7.71 3.96 -4.73
C ILE A 66 6.62 2.98 -5.15
N ARG A 67 5.61 3.41 -5.92
CA ARG A 67 4.53 2.55 -6.42
C ARG A 67 5.08 1.43 -7.29
N THR A 68 5.95 1.74 -8.25
CA THR A 68 6.57 0.73 -9.12
C THR A 68 7.30 -0.34 -8.30
N VAL A 69 8.17 0.09 -7.37
CA VAL A 69 8.93 -0.84 -6.51
C VAL A 69 8.00 -1.65 -5.61
N PHE A 70 6.95 -1.02 -5.08
CA PHE A 70 5.97 -1.69 -4.23
C PHE A 70 5.18 -2.77 -4.99
N ASP A 71 4.77 -2.49 -6.22
CA ASP A 71 4.03 -3.43 -7.06
C ASP A 71 4.91 -4.63 -7.43
N GLU A 72 6.17 -4.40 -7.80
CA GLU A 72 7.16 -5.46 -8.03
C GLU A 72 7.38 -6.32 -6.79
N TYR A 73 7.49 -5.70 -5.61
CA TYR A 73 7.61 -6.39 -4.34
C TYR A 73 6.39 -7.26 -4.02
N GLU A 74 5.18 -6.71 -4.18
CA GLU A 74 3.94 -7.46 -3.94
C GLU A 74 3.76 -8.60 -4.95
N GLN A 75 4.16 -8.40 -6.21
CA GLN A 75 4.14 -9.43 -7.22
C GLN A 75 5.11 -10.57 -6.88
N GLY A 76 6.36 -10.25 -6.53
CA GLY A 76 7.34 -11.25 -6.11
C GLY A 76 6.89 -12.07 -4.90
N LYS A 77 6.18 -11.44 -3.94
CA LYS A 77 5.57 -12.16 -2.82
C LYS A 77 4.45 -13.09 -3.24
N ARG A 78 3.57 -12.66 -4.15
CA ARG A 78 2.51 -13.51 -4.69
C ARG A 78 3.08 -14.72 -5.41
N ASP A 79 4.14 -14.53 -6.19
CA ASP A 79 4.79 -15.60 -6.94
C ASP A 79 5.48 -16.59 -6.00
N LEU A 80 6.20 -16.09 -4.98
CA LEU A 80 6.83 -16.94 -3.95
C LEU A 80 5.80 -17.75 -3.17
N SER A 81 4.70 -17.14 -2.72
CA SER A 81 3.61 -17.85 -2.05
C SER A 81 2.92 -18.85 -2.99
N GLY A 82 2.61 -18.42 -4.22
CA GLY A 82 1.93 -19.23 -5.24
C GLY A 82 2.70 -20.51 -5.59
N GLY A 83 4.02 -20.40 -5.72
CA GLY A 83 4.91 -21.54 -5.96
C GLY A 83 4.90 -22.59 -4.84
N ASN A 84 4.51 -22.19 -3.62
CA ASN A 84 4.56 -23.03 -2.43
C ASN A 84 3.19 -23.52 -1.92
N LEU A 85 2.10 -23.24 -2.63
CA LEU A 85 0.76 -23.72 -2.24
C LEU A 85 0.67 -25.26 -2.17
N ARG A 86 1.40 -25.98 -3.05
CA ARG A 86 1.47 -27.45 -3.02
C ARG A 86 2.13 -27.98 -1.74
N LEU A 87 3.11 -27.26 -1.19
CA LEU A 87 3.76 -27.60 0.07
C LEU A 87 2.77 -27.50 1.23
N VAL A 88 1.94 -26.45 1.25
CA VAL A 88 0.90 -26.30 2.28
C VAL A 88 -0.05 -27.48 2.25
N VAL A 89 -0.56 -27.85 1.07
CA VAL A 89 -1.46 -28.99 0.92
C VAL A 89 -0.78 -30.31 1.33
N SER A 90 0.50 -30.53 1.00
CA SER A 90 1.22 -31.75 1.36
C SER A 90 1.43 -31.88 2.87
N ILE A 91 1.69 -30.78 3.56
CA ILE A 91 1.77 -30.72 5.02
C ILE A 91 0.39 -30.91 5.65
N ALA A 92 -0.64 -30.20 5.18
CA ALA A 92 -2.00 -30.26 5.70
C ALA A 92 -2.59 -31.68 5.69
N LYS A 93 -2.26 -32.50 4.67
CA LYS A 93 -2.67 -33.91 4.59
C LYS A 93 -2.26 -34.73 5.83
N LYS A 94 -1.14 -34.40 6.49
CA LYS A 94 -0.65 -35.09 7.71
C LYS A 94 -1.48 -34.79 8.96
N TYR A 95 -2.29 -33.72 8.93
CA TYR A 95 -3.12 -33.27 10.04
C TYR A 95 -4.61 -33.60 9.83
N ARG A 96 -4.94 -34.40 8.81
CA ARG A 96 -6.32 -34.81 8.54
C ARG A 96 -6.90 -35.60 9.73
N ASN A 97 -8.22 -35.48 9.92
CA ASN A 97 -9.00 -36.17 10.95
C ASN A 97 -8.64 -35.81 12.40
N ARG A 98 -8.01 -34.66 12.64
CA ARG A 98 -7.70 -34.16 14.00
C ARG A 98 -8.77 -33.21 14.57
N GLY A 99 -10.02 -33.35 14.11
CA GLY A 99 -11.15 -32.54 14.58
C GLY A 99 -11.35 -31.19 13.88
N LEU A 100 -10.47 -30.79 12.94
CA LEU A 100 -10.63 -29.58 12.13
C LEU A 100 -10.91 -29.93 10.64
N PRO A 101 -11.81 -29.22 9.95
CA PRO A 101 -12.03 -29.39 8.51
C PRO A 101 -10.73 -29.23 7.70
N PHE A 102 -10.59 -30.02 6.64
CA PHE A 102 -9.36 -30.03 5.83
C PHE A 102 -9.07 -28.67 5.17
N LEU A 103 -10.12 -27.95 4.75
CA LEU A 103 -9.98 -26.60 4.18
C LEU A 103 -9.44 -25.61 5.21
N ASP A 104 -9.87 -25.70 6.47
CA ASP A 104 -9.42 -24.81 7.54
C ASP A 104 -7.94 -25.03 7.87
N ILE A 105 -7.49 -26.29 7.89
CA ILE A 105 -6.07 -26.64 8.05
C ILE A 105 -5.23 -26.01 6.91
N ILE A 106 -5.75 -26.05 5.68
CA ILE A 106 -5.09 -25.41 4.53
C ILE A 106 -5.06 -23.89 4.69
N GLN A 107 -6.15 -23.26 5.14
CA GLN A 107 -6.18 -21.81 5.35
C GLN A 107 -5.19 -21.36 6.43
N GLU A 108 -5.10 -22.08 7.54
CA GLU A 108 -4.10 -21.81 8.57
C GLU A 108 -2.68 -22.01 8.03
N GLY A 109 -2.45 -23.08 7.27
CA GLY A 109 -1.17 -23.32 6.60
C GLY A 109 -0.79 -22.22 5.60
N ASN A 110 -1.75 -21.73 4.81
CA ASN A 110 -1.55 -20.62 3.88
C ASN A 110 -1.24 -19.33 4.64
N THR A 111 -1.92 -19.08 5.77
CA THR A 111 -1.64 -17.94 6.64
C THR A 111 -0.22 -18.02 7.20
N GLY A 112 0.22 -19.20 7.63
CA GLY A 112 1.60 -19.47 8.04
C GLY A 112 2.60 -19.21 6.91
N LEU A 113 2.31 -19.69 5.70
CA LEU A 113 3.13 -19.46 4.51
C LEU A 113 3.27 -17.96 4.21
N MET A 114 2.18 -17.19 4.21
CA MET A 114 2.22 -15.75 3.98
C MET A 114 3.11 -15.03 5.00
N ARG A 115 3.04 -15.43 6.28
CA ARG A 115 3.92 -14.88 7.34
C ARG A 115 5.38 -15.28 7.16
N ALA A 116 5.65 -16.47 6.61
CA ALA A 116 7.02 -16.91 6.30
C ALA A 116 7.59 -16.12 5.12
N VAL A 117 6.81 -15.91 4.06
CA VAL A 117 7.17 -15.05 2.91
C VAL A 117 7.46 -13.62 3.36
N ASP A 118 6.66 -13.05 4.26
CA ASP A 118 6.88 -11.69 4.81
C ASP A 118 8.24 -11.53 5.51
N LYS A 119 8.81 -12.62 6.03
CA LYS A 119 10.04 -12.62 6.84
C LYS A 119 11.24 -13.27 6.14
N TYR A 120 11.05 -13.75 4.91
CA TYR A 120 12.09 -14.50 4.23
C TYR A 120 13.21 -13.58 3.73
N GLU A 121 14.45 -13.97 4.01
CA GLU A 121 15.65 -13.24 3.60
C GLU A 121 16.55 -14.15 2.78
N TYR A 122 16.45 -14.06 1.45
CA TYR A 122 17.23 -14.92 0.54
C TYR A 122 18.75 -14.81 0.75
N ARG A 123 19.23 -13.64 1.19
CA ARG A 123 20.66 -13.38 1.43
C ARG A 123 21.26 -14.21 2.56
N ARG A 124 20.43 -14.79 3.44
CA ARG A 124 20.89 -15.69 4.49
C ARG A 124 21.26 -17.08 3.98
N GLY A 125 21.02 -17.39 2.70
CA GLY A 125 21.42 -18.64 2.06
C GLY A 125 20.54 -19.86 2.39
N TYR A 126 19.49 -19.68 3.21
CA TYR A 126 18.54 -20.75 3.49
C TYR A 126 17.55 -20.90 2.34
N LYS A 127 17.31 -22.14 1.94
CA LYS A 127 16.22 -22.47 1.03
C LYS A 127 14.89 -22.10 1.68
N PHE A 128 14.00 -21.53 0.88
CA PHE A 128 12.60 -21.38 1.27
C PHE A 128 11.92 -22.74 1.45
#